data_AF-A0A385MG45-F1
#
_entry.id   AF-A0A385MG45-F1
#
_cell.length_a   1.000
_cell.length_b   1.000
_cell.length_c   1.000
_cell.angle_alpha   90.00
_cell.angle_beta   90.00
_cell.angle_gamma   90.00
#
_symmetry.space_group_name_H-M   'P 1'
#
loop_
_entity.id
_entity.type
_entity.pdbx_description
1 polymer ?
#
loop_
_entity_poly.entity_id
_entity_poly.type
_entity_poly.pdbx_seq_one_letter_code
_entity_poly.pdbx_strand_id
1 'polypeptide(L)'
;VLIDPDAPSPSHPSLREYLHWMVTDIPETTSVNFGQELIFYERPDPRSGIHRLVFVLFRQLGRGTVFAPEMRHNFNCRSFARQYHLSIATATHFNCQREGGSGGRRFREE
;
A
#
# COMPACT_ATOMS: atom_id res chain seq x y z
N VAL A 1 -1.61 -4.42 5.13
CA VAL A 1 -0.83 -3.28 4.61
C VAL A 1 -1.42 -2.80 3.30
N LEU A 2 -1.34 -1.49 3.02
CA LEU A 2 -1.67 -0.88 1.73
C LEU A 2 -0.40 -0.25 1.15
N ILE A 3 -0.01 -0.68 -0.04
CA ILE A 3 1.22 -0.22 -0.71
C ILE A 3 0.95 0.26 -2.13
N ASP A 4 1.78 1.17 -2.62
CA ASP A 4 1.83 1.66 -3.99
C ASP A 4 3.18 1.32 -4.64
N PRO A 5 3.26 0.35 -5.57
CA PRO A 5 4.47 -0.01 -6.29
C PRO A 5 4.81 0.97 -7.42
N ASP A 6 3.93 1.93 -7.70
CA ASP A 6 4.02 2.86 -8.81
C ASP A 6 4.40 4.29 -8.34
N ALA A 7 4.69 4.50 -7.06
CA ALA A 7 5.06 5.82 -6.55
C ALA A 7 6.44 6.31 -7.04
N PRO A 8 6.60 7.59 -7.44
CA PRO A 8 5.57 8.62 -7.59
C PRO A 8 4.84 8.59 -8.94
N SER A 9 5.31 7.79 -9.90
CA SER A 9 4.61 7.55 -11.17
C SER A 9 4.91 6.14 -11.72
N PRO A 10 3.97 5.49 -12.40
CA PRO A 10 4.17 4.12 -12.93
C PRO A 10 5.34 4.00 -13.91
N SER A 11 5.64 5.07 -14.65
CA SER A 11 6.74 5.11 -15.62
C SER A 11 8.10 5.36 -14.98
N HIS A 12 8.14 5.99 -13.81
CA HIS A 12 9.37 6.24 -13.05
C HIS A 12 9.11 6.05 -11.54
N PRO A 13 9.00 4.79 -11.07
CA PRO A 13 8.56 4.49 -9.72
C PRO A 13 9.74 4.50 -8.74
N SER A 14 10.37 5.66 -8.55
CA SER A 14 11.60 5.83 -7.74
C SER A 14 11.40 5.72 -6.24
N LEU A 15 10.15 5.76 -5.75
CA LEU A 15 9.80 5.67 -4.32
C LEU A 15 9.11 4.34 -3.98
N ARG A 16 9.07 3.39 -4.93
CA ARG A 16 8.38 2.11 -4.75
C ARG A 16 9.06 1.22 -3.71
N GLU A 17 8.32 0.45 -2.92
CA GLU A 17 6.87 0.53 -2.71
C GLU A 17 6.58 1.63 -1.69
N TYR A 18 5.54 2.43 -1.89
CA TYR A 18 5.14 3.46 -0.92
C TYR A 18 4.07 2.91 0.01
N LEU A 19 4.32 2.92 1.32
CA LEU A 19 3.43 2.41 2.35
C LEU A 19 2.39 3.45 2.76
N HIS A 20 1.16 3.27 2.32
CA HIS A 20 0.03 4.15 2.66
C HIS A 20 -0.56 3.85 4.02
N TRP A 21 -0.65 2.57 4.41
CA TRP A 21 -1.35 2.18 5.64
C TRP A 21 -0.88 0.82 6.18
N MET A 22 -0.74 0.71 7.50
CA MET A 22 -0.41 -0.54 8.19
C MET A 22 -1.15 -0.64 9.51
N VAL A 23 -1.93 -1.72 9.64
CA VAL A 23 -2.53 -2.16 10.90
C VAL A 23 -2.05 -3.58 11.18
N THR A 24 -1.66 -3.83 12.43
CA THR A 24 -1.19 -5.11 12.94
C THR A 24 -2.10 -5.63 14.03
N ASP A 25 -1.86 -6.85 14.50
CA ASP A 25 -2.53 -7.47 15.65
C ASP A 25 -4.06 -7.52 15.54
N ILE A 26 -4.57 -7.56 14.31
CA ILE A 26 -6.00 -7.71 14.01
C ILE A 26 -6.45 -9.10 14.47
N PRO A 27 -7.40 -9.21 15.41
CA PRO A 27 -7.96 -10.51 15.78
C PRO A 27 -8.74 -11.14 14.61
N GLU A 28 -8.50 -12.42 14.33
CA GLU A 28 -8.99 -13.15 13.13
C GLU A 28 -10.50 -13.06 12.91
N THR A 29 -11.30 -12.98 13.96
CA THR A 29 -12.78 -12.95 13.89
C THR A 29 -13.37 -11.54 14.01
N THR A 30 -12.55 -10.50 13.82
CA THR A 30 -12.95 -9.11 14.06
C THR A 30 -12.56 -8.19 12.90
N SER A 31 -12.80 -6.89 13.04
CA SER A 31 -12.42 -5.90 12.03
C SER A 31 -11.05 -5.30 12.32
N VAL A 32 -10.51 -4.62 11.30
CA VAL A 32 -9.26 -3.85 11.40
C VAL A 32 -9.25 -2.83 12.55
N ASN A 33 -10.43 -2.37 13.00
CA ASN A 33 -10.56 -1.41 14.10
C ASN A 33 -10.10 -1.96 15.46
N PHE A 34 -9.94 -3.28 15.59
CA PHE A 34 -9.44 -3.93 16.80
C PHE A 34 -7.94 -4.22 16.74
N GLY A 35 -7.28 -3.89 15.63
CA GLY A 35 -5.83 -3.97 15.50
C GLY A 35 -5.11 -2.72 16.01
N GLN A 36 -3.78 -2.74 15.91
CA GLN A 36 -2.91 -1.62 16.22
C GLN A 36 -2.49 -0.92 14.92
N GLU A 37 -2.86 0.35 14.77
CA GLU A 37 -2.40 1.16 13.64
C GLU A 37 -0.95 1.61 13.87
N LEU A 38 -0.01 1.00 13.13
CA LEU A 38 1.42 1.33 13.20
C LEU A 38 1.81 2.42 12.21
N ILE A 39 1.15 2.45 11.05
CA ILE A 39 1.34 3.47 10.03
C ILE A 39 -0.04 4.00 9.66
N PHE A 40 -0.30 5.25 10.08
CA PHE A 40 -1.57 5.93 9.83
C PHE A 40 -1.93 5.97 8.35
N TYR A 41 -3.22 5.88 8.05
CA TYR A 41 -3.69 5.97 6.67
C TYR A 41 -3.28 7.32 6.03
N GLU A 42 -2.52 7.24 4.95
CA GLU A 42 -2.22 8.38 4.09
C GLU A 42 -2.90 8.19 2.74
N ARG A 43 -3.78 9.13 2.38
CA ARG A 43 -4.55 9.03 1.14
C ARG A 43 -3.60 9.00 -0.08
N PRO A 44 -3.84 8.11 -1.05
CA PRO A 44 -3.16 8.16 -2.34
C PRO A 44 -3.42 9.50 -3.06
N ASP A 45 -2.36 10.12 -3.58
CA ASP A 45 -2.42 11.39 -4.31
C ASP A 45 -1.64 11.28 -5.64
N PRO A 46 -2.05 10.39 -6.57
CA PRO A 46 -1.33 10.18 -7.82
C PRO A 46 -1.36 11.44 -8.68
N ARG A 47 -0.18 11.94 -9.04
CA ARG A 47 -0.03 13.14 -9.88
C ARG A 47 0.07 12.83 -11.38
N SER A 48 0.46 11.59 -11.71
CA SER A 48 0.68 11.14 -13.08
C SER A 48 0.38 9.64 -13.21
N GLY A 49 -0.18 9.23 -14.35
CA GLY A 49 -0.49 7.84 -14.63
C GLY A 49 -1.60 7.25 -13.76
N ILE A 50 -1.74 5.93 -13.82
CA ILE A 50 -2.70 5.14 -13.03
C ILE A 50 -1.86 4.26 -12.10
N HIS A 51 -2.02 4.45 -10.80
CA HIS A 51 -1.28 3.73 -9.77
C HIS A 51 -2.06 2.49 -9.33
N ARG A 52 -1.35 1.39 -9.05
CA ARG A 52 -1.93 0.17 -8.48
C ARG A 52 -1.77 0.19 -6.98
N LEU A 53 -2.87 0.27 -6.25
CA LEU A 53 -2.82 0.18 -4.79
C LEU A 53 -3.10 -1.25 -4.37
N VAL A 54 -2.11 -1.85 -3.72
CA VAL A 54 -2.14 -3.26 -3.34
C VAL A 54 -2.42 -3.37 -1.85
N PHE A 55 -3.52 -4.02 -1.52
CA PHE A 55 -3.86 -4.44 -0.17
C PHE A 55 -3.36 -5.87 0.05
N VAL A 56 -2.52 -6.07 1.05
CA VAL A 56 -2.06 -7.40 1.47
C VAL A 56 -2.43 -7.62 2.93
N LEU A 57 -3.13 -8.74 3.20
CA LEU A 57 -3.42 -9.23 4.54
C LEU A 57 -2.43 -10.35 4.87
N PHE A 58 -1.78 -10.19 6.01
CA PHE A 58 -0.81 -11.15 6.53
C PHE A 58 -1.32 -11.82 7.79
N ARG A 59 -0.99 -13.10 7.98
CA ARG A 59 -1.17 -13.80 9.24
C ARG A 59 0.11 -13.70 10.08
N GLN A 60 -0.02 -13.14 11.29
CA GLN A 60 1.04 -13.05 12.28
C GLN A 60 1.14 -14.34 13.12
N LEU A 61 2.33 -14.62 13.63
CA LEU A 61 2.56 -15.73 14.56
C LEU A 61 2.11 -15.40 16.00
N GLY A 62 2.00 -14.12 16.34
CA GLY A 62 1.57 -13.64 17.65
C GLY A 62 1.41 -12.12 17.69
N ARG A 63 0.81 -11.61 18.77
CA ARG A 63 0.61 -10.16 18.98
C ARG A 63 1.92 -9.46 19.37
N GLY A 64 2.09 -8.20 19.00
CA GLY A 64 3.27 -7.40 19.35
C GLY A 64 4.57 -7.87 18.70
N THR A 65 4.48 -8.63 17.60
CA THR A 65 5.63 -9.22 16.89
C THR A 65 6.12 -8.38 15.72
N VAL A 66 5.33 -7.39 15.28
CA VAL A 66 5.57 -6.58 14.09
C VAL A 66 5.75 -5.12 14.51
N PHE A 67 6.73 -4.44 13.91
CA PHE A 67 7.04 -3.05 14.20
C PHE A 67 6.92 -2.17 12.95
N ALA A 68 6.69 -0.88 13.18
CA ALA A 68 6.59 0.11 12.12
C ALA A 68 7.95 0.28 11.41
N PRO A 69 7.98 0.34 10.06
CA PRO A 69 9.17 0.79 9.36
C PRO A 69 9.41 2.28 9.62
N GLU A 70 10.67 2.71 9.55
CA GLU A 70 11.05 4.13 9.76
C GLU A 70 10.53 5.05 8.65
N MET A 71 10.46 4.54 7.42
CA MET A 71 10.08 5.30 6.23
C MET A 71 8.96 4.60 5.47
N ARG A 72 8.07 5.40 4.87
CA ARG A 72 6.99 4.91 4.01
C ARG A 72 7.47 4.56 2.60
N HIS A 73 8.37 5.37 2.06
CA HIS A 73 8.91 5.20 0.72
C HIS A 73 9.99 4.12 0.70
N ASN A 74 10.20 3.49 -0.46
CA ASN A 74 11.13 2.38 -0.62
C ASN A 74 10.86 1.21 0.35
N PHE A 75 9.62 1.05 0.78
CA PHE A 75 9.18 -0.11 1.54
C PHE A 75 9.33 -1.35 0.66
N ASN A 76 9.70 -2.47 1.29
CA ASN A 76 9.83 -3.75 0.62
C ASN A 76 8.94 -4.77 1.32
N CYS A 77 7.72 -4.93 0.81
CA CYS A 77 6.70 -5.81 1.38
C CYS A 77 7.17 -7.27 1.48
N ARG A 78 7.96 -7.73 0.51
CA ARG A 78 8.52 -9.09 0.51
C ARG A 78 9.55 -9.29 1.62
N SER A 79 10.50 -8.36 1.77
CA SER A 79 11.50 -8.42 2.84
C SER A 79 10.86 -8.27 4.21
N PHE A 80 9.87 -7.39 4.34
CA PHE A 80 9.08 -7.22 5.56
C PHE A 80 8.37 -8.53 5.97
N ALA A 81 7.68 -9.18 5.03
CA ALA A 81 7.01 -10.45 5.31
C ALA A 81 8.00 -11.55 5.76
N ARG A 82 9.18 -11.61 5.14
CA ARG A 82 10.24 -12.56 5.54
C ARG A 82 10.80 -12.26 6.93
N GLN A 83 11.11 -11.01 7.22
CA GLN A 83 11.68 -10.56 8.49
C GLN A 83 10.77 -10.90 9.68
N TYR A 84 9.45 -10.72 9.50
CA TYR A 84 8.46 -10.97 10.55
C TYR A 84 7.76 -12.32 10.45
N HIS A 85 8.27 -13.24 9.62
CA HIS A 85 7.70 -14.57 9.41
C HIS A 85 6.19 -14.56 9.10
N LEU A 86 5.76 -13.58 8.31
CA LEU A 86 4.38 -13.38 7.92
C LEU A 86 4.02 -14.26 6.74
N SER A 87 2.84 -14.88 6.80
CA SER A 87 2.25 -15.59 5.66
C SER A 87 1.12 -14.77 5.04
N ILE A 88 1.01 -14.78 3.72
CA ILE A 88 -0.07 -14.06 3.02
C ILE A 88 -1.37 -14.83 3.23
N ALA A 89 -2.36 -14.18 3.82
CA ALA A 89 -3.72 -14.71 3.94
C ALA A 89 -4.55 -14.38 2.69
N THR A 90 -4.47 -13.14 2.21
CA THR A 90 -5.10 -12.70 0.96
C THR A 90 -4.44 -11.43 0.44
N ALA A 91 -4.60 -11.15 -0.84
CA ALA A 91 -4.18 -9.90 -1.45
C ALA A 91 -5.20 -9.46 -2.51
N THR A 92 -5.41 -8.15 -2.62
CA THR A 92 -6.21 -7.55 -3.68
C THR A 92 -5.55 -6.25 -4.12
N HIS A 93 -5.99 -5.70 -5.26
CA HIS A 93 -5.54 -4.40 -5.71
C HIS A 93 -6.68 -3.61 -6.34
N PHE A 94 -6.53 -2.30 -6.37
CA PHE A 94 -7.40 -1.40 -7.10
C PHE A 94 -6.56 -0.31 -7.78
N ASN A 95 -7.08 0.25 -8.86
CA ASN A 95 -6.42 1.32 -9.58
C ASN A 95 -6.83 2.68 -9.01
N CYS A 96 -5.87 3.58 -8.90
CA CYS A 96 -6.05 4.95 -8.43
C CYS A 96 -5.44 5.91 -9.44
N GLN A 97 -6.18 6.97 -9.79
CA GLN A 97 -5.70 8.04 -10.66
C GLN A 97 -6.25 9.37 -10.17
N ARG A 98 -5.66 10.46 -10.64
CA ARG A 98 -6.19 11.80 -10.38
C ARG A 98 -7.63 11.91 -10.89
N GLU A 99 -8.50 12.61 -10.16
CA GLU A 99 -9.92 12.77 -10.50
C GLU A 99 -10.13 13.33 -11.91
N GLY A 100 -9.36 14.35 -12.29
CA GLY A 100 -9.38 14.91 -13.66
C GLY A 100 -8.75 14.01 -14.74
N GLY A 101 -8.42 12.76 -14.40
CA GLY A 101 -7.70 11.82 -15.24
C GLY A 101 -6.22 12.15 -15.42
N SER A 102 -5.51 11.20 -16.00
CA SER A 102 -4.06 11.26 -16.23
C SER A 102 -3.68 11.76 -17.62
N GLY A 103 -4.59 12.49 -18.28
CA GLY A 103 -4.36 13.14 -19.59
C GLY A 103 -4.37 12.14 -20.76
N GLY A 104 -5.57 11.75 -21.22
CA GLY A 104 -5.74 11.20 -22.56
C GLY A 104 -5.53 12.29 -23.63
N ARG A 105 -5.23 11.89 -24.88
CA ARG A 105 -5.12 12.83 -26.01
C ARG A 105 -6.36 13.70 -26.06
N ARG A 106 -6.21 15.02 -25.84
CA ARG A 106 -7.24 15.98 -26.20
C ARG A 106 -7.24 16.01 -27.72
N PHE A 107 -8.25 15.42 -28.36
CA PHE A 107 -8.54 15.76 -29.74
C PHE A 107 -8.86 17.25 -29.74
N ARG A 108 -8.01 18.05 -30.39
CA ARG A 108 -8.39 19.41 -30.77
C ARG A 108 -9.38 19.24 -31.90
N GLU A 109 -10.61 19.74 -31.73
CA GLU A 109 -11.45 20.04 -32.89
C GLU A 109 -10.74 21.16 -33.66
N GLU A 110 -10.41 20.89 -34.92
CA GLU A 110 -9.94 21.90 -35.89
C GLU A 110 -11.10 22.78 -36.34
#